data_AF-A0A1W9N9L5-F1
#
_entry.id   AF-A0A1W9N9L5-F1
#
_cell.length_a   1.000
_cell.length_b   1.000
_cell.length_c   1.000
_cell.angle_alpha   90.00
_cell.angle_beta   90.00
_cell.angle_gamma   90.00
#
_symmetry.space_group_name_H-M   'P 1'
#
loop_
_entity.id
_entity.type
_entity.pdbx_description
1 polymer ?
#
loop_
_entity_poly.entity_id
_entity_poly.type
_entity_poly.pdbx_seq_one_letter_code
_entity_poly.pdbx_strand_id
1 'polypeptide(L)'
;MKINSLNPAKLLTVSALFFVIALSQILIGCPLASGGNTPTDTLTYLTVFKDGSGGVDGLATAWSVAVSQDGKNVYVTGVEDDALAVFNRDTNTGELTYSTVFKNGIGGVDGLAAAWSVAVSQDGKNVYVTGVEDDALAVFNRD
;
A
#
# COMPACT_ATOMS: atom_id res chain seq x y z
N MET A 1 -40.84 42.92 39.57
CA MET A 1 -40.03 43.97 38.91
C MET A 1 -40.21 43.80 37.39
N LYS A 2 -40.88 44.74 36.70
CA LYS A 2 -40.75 44.89 35.23
C LYS A 2 -39.34 45.53 34.98
N ILE A 3 -38.63 45.51 33.86
CA ILE A 3 -38.86 45.48 32.38
C ILE A 3 -37.62 44.78 31.74
N ASN A 4 -37.46 44.49 30.43
CA ASN A 4 -38.27 44.75 29.23
C ASN A 4 -38.07 43.66 28.15
N SER A 5 -38.74 43.79 27.01
CA SER A 5 -38.46 43.10 25.73
C SER A 5 -37.14 43.56 25.08
N LEU A 6 -36.41 42.64 24.43
CA LEU A 6 -35.46 42.96 23.36
C LEU A 6 -36.02 42.48 22.01
N ASN A 7 -36.02 43.43 21.05
CA ASN A 7 -36.64 43.33 19.74
C ASN A 7 -35.68 42.66 18.73
N PRO A 8 -36.10 41.65 17.94
CA PRO A 8 -35.23 40.96 16.97
C PRO A 8 -34.85 41.78 15.72
N ALA A 9 -35.31 43.03 15.57
CA ALA A 9 -35.10 43.84 14.37
C ALA A 9 -33.79 44.67 14.35
N LYS A 10 -32.62 44.01 14.28
CA LYS A 10 -31.31 44.52 13.79
C LYS A 10 -30.43 43.29 13.50
N LEU A 11 -29.95 42.97 12.30
CA LEU A 11 -29.80 43.72 11.04
C LEU A 11 -30.16 42.81 9.83
N LEU A 12 -30.90 43.31 8.84
CA LEU A 12 -30.97 42.72 7.49
C LEU A 12 -29.83 43.27 6.62
N THR A 13 -29.39 42.49 5.61
CA THR A 13 -29.33 42.82 4.15
C THR A 13 -28.56 41.67 3.44
N VAL A 14 -29.25 40.65 2.88
CA VAL A 14 -29.46 40.38 1.42
C VAL A 14 -28.15 39.97 0.69
N SER A 15 -28.03 38.87 -0.09
CA SER A 15 -28.92 38.21 -1.07
C SER A 15 -28.58 36.69 -1.20
N ALA A 16 -29.52 35.74 -1.14
CA ALA A 16 -30.21 35.01 -2.24
C ALA A 16 -29.31 34.05 -3.08
N LEU A 17 -29.71 32.84 -3.52
CA LEU A 17 -31.02 32.31 -3.94
C LEU A 17 -31.37 30.89 -3.39
N PHE A 18 -32.68 30.67 -3.18
CA PHE A 18 -33.59 29.49 -3.22
C PHE A 18 -33.14 28.01 -3.48
N PHE A 19 -33.95 26.94 -3.30
CA PHE A 19 -35.02 26.53 -2.35
C PHE A 19 -35.64 25.16 -2.79
N VAL A 20 -35.51 24.07 -2.01
CA VAL A 20 -36.43 22.87 -1.99
C VAL A 20 -36.43 22.04 -3.33
N ILE A 21 -36.82 20.75 -3.51
CA ILE A 21 -37.88 19.86 -3.01
C ILE A 21 -37.37 18.40 -3.01
N ALA A 22 -37.91 17.55 -2.11
CA ALA A 22 -37.89 16.10 -2.27
C ALA A 22 -39.33 15.58 -2.43
N LEU A 23 -39.64 14.80 -3.48
CA LEU A 23 -40.62 13.68 -3.45
C LEU A 23 -40.64 12.83 -4.75
N SER A 24 -40.81 11.52 -4.54
CA SER A 24 -41.52 10.51 -5.36
C SER A 24 -41.40 10.43 -6.91
N GLN A 25 -40.78 9.32 -7.36
CA GLN A 25 -41.26 8.39 -8.40
C GLN A 25 -41.50 8.89 -9.85
N ILE A 26 -40.76 8.35 -10.82
CA ILE A 26 -41.27 7.67 -12.03
C ILE A 26 -40.10 7.04 -12.83
N LEU A 27 -40.33 5.82 -13.34
CA LEU A 27 -39.38 5.04 -14.14
C LEU A 27 -39.35 5.57 -15.60
N ILE A 28 -38.36 6.38 -15.95
CA ILE A 28 -38.01 6.70 -17.34
C ILE A 28 -36.52 6.41 -17.54
N GLY A 29 -36.21 5.65 -18.59
CA GLY A 29 -34.96 4.92 -18.76
C GLY A 29 -33.67 5.70 -18.48
N CYS A 30 -32.95 5.29 -17.42
CA CYS A 30 -31.50 5.29 -17.50
C CYS A 30 -31.12 4.15 -18.46
N PRO A 31 -30.42 4.42 -19.58
CA PRO A 31 -29.97 3.34 -20.45
C PRO A 31 -29.03 2.43 -19.66
N LEU A 32 -29.08 1.12 -19.93
CA LEU A 32 -28.10 0.17 -19.44
C LEU A 32 -26.71 0.70 -19.81
N ALA A 33 -25.92 1.09 -18.81
CA ALA A 33 -24.52 1.43 -18.99
C ALA A 33 -23.79 0.16 -19.45
N SER A 34 -23.61 0.08 -20.77
CA SER A 34 -23.16 -1.10 -21.47
C SER A 34 -21.66 -1.32 -21.28
N GLY A 35 -21.31 -2.54 -20.88
CA GLY A 35 -20.02 -3.14 -21.21
C GLY A 35 -18.88 -2.92 -20.22
N GLY A 36 -18.22 -4.03 -19.90
CA GLY A 36 -16.76 -4.05 -19.74
C GLY A 36 -16.22 -3.48 -18.44
N ASN A 37 -16.31 -4.27 -17.37
CA ASN A 37 -15.13 -4.89 -16.75
C ASN A 37 -15.54 -5.54 -15.43
N THR A 38 -16.15 -6.73 -15.49
CA THR A 38 -15.76 -7.76 -14.52
C THR A 38 -14.24 -7.91 -14.69
N PRO A 39 -13.42 -7.72 -13.64
CA PRO A 39 -12.03 -8.13 -13.70
C PRO A 39 -12.06 -9.62 -14.02
N THR A 40 -11.63 -10.00 -15.21
CA THR A 40 -11.39 -11.41 -15.52
C THR A 40 -10.24 -11.81 -14.61
N ASP A 41 -10.55 -12.65 -13.63
CA ASP A 41 -9.62 -13.24 -12.65
C ASP A 41 -8.73 -14.29 -13.35
N THR A 42 -8.07 -13.83 -14.40
CA THR A 42 -7.27 -14.62 -15.34
C THR A 42 -5.82 -14.28 -15.08
N LEU A 43 -5.22 -15.03 -14.17
CA LEU A 43 -3.79 -14.98 -13.89
C LEU A 43 -3.01 -15.29 -15.18
N THR A 44 -2.11 -14.39 -15.56
CA THR A 44 -1.20 -14.55 -16.70
C THR A 44 0.22 -14.56 -16.17
N TYR A 45 1.02 -15.56 -16.52
CA TYR A 45 2.45 -15.57 -16.18
C TYR A 45 3.15 -14.43 -16.92
N LEU A 46 3.87 -13.58 -16.17
CA LEU A 46 4.64 -12.47 -16.71
C LEU A 46 6.13 -12.80 -16.79
N THR A 47 6.76 -13.05 -15.65
CA THR A 47 8.21 -13.30 -15.53
C THR A 47 8.54 -14.04 -14.24
N VAL A 48 9.82 -14.41 -14.07
CA VAL A 48 10.37 -15.01 -12.85
C VAL A 48 11.74 -14.41 -12.53
N PHE A 49 11.94 -14.03 -11.27
CA PHE A 49 13.26 -13.73 -10.72
C PHE A 49 13.69 -14.95 -9.91
N LYS A 50 14.94 -15.39 -10.07
CA LYS A 50 15.49 -16.58 -9.42
C LYS A 50 16.82 -16.24 -8.79
N ASP A 51 17.04 -16.78 -7.60
CA ASP A 51 18.32 -16.65 -6.92
C ASP A 51 19.50 -17.14 -7.79
N GLY A 52 20.64 -16.46 -7.67
CA GLY A 52 21.85 -16.72 -8.46
C GLY A 52 21.71 -16.48 -9.98
N SER A 53 20.60 -15.90 -10.45
CA SER A 53 20.31 -15.72 -11.87
C SER A 53 20.09 -14.26 -12.24
N GLY A 54 20.69 -13.79 -13.34
CA GLY A 54 20.51 -12.42 -13.83
C GLY A 54 20.97 -11.31 -12.87
N GLY A 55 21.81 -11.64 -11.89
CA GLY A 55 22.25 -10.71 -10.84
C GLY A 55 21.29 -10.58 -9.64
N VAL A 56 20.22 -11.40 -9.60
CA VAL A 56 19.34 -11.51 -8.43
C VAL A 56 20.02 -12.37 -7.35
N ASP A 57 19.89 -11.93 -6.10
CA ASP A 57 20.47 -12.52 -4.90
C ASP A 57 19.49 -12.32 -3.72
N GLY A 58 19.58 -13.15 -2.68
CA GLY A 58 18.73 -13.05 -1.50
C GLY A 58 17.37 -13.71 -1.64
N LEU A 59 17.21 -14.67 -2.55
CA LEU A 59 15.96 -15.40 -2.80
C LEU A 59 16.05 -16.91 -2.51
N ALA A 60 17.14 -17.41 -1.94
CA ALA A 60 17.22 -18.79 -1.47
C ALA A 60 16.12 -19.06 -0.42
N THR A 61 15.24 -20.02 -0.72
CA THR A 61 14.02 -20.31 0.04
C THR A 61 13.20 -19.04 0.33
N ALA A 62 12.88 -18.31 -0.75
CA ALA A 62 12.00 -17.14 -0.72
C ALA A 62 10.63 -17.47 -0.09
N TRP A 63 10.27 -16.79 1.01
CA TRP A 63 9.17 -17.21 1.89
C TRP A 63 8.03 -16.21 2.03
N SER A 64 8.34 -14.93 2.26
CA SER A 64 7.35 -13.87 2.47
C SER A 64 7.57 -12.70 1.51
N VAL A 65 6.49 -12.02 1.14
CA VAL A 65 6.51 -10.87 0.22
C VAL A 65 5.58 -9.76 0.70
N ALA A 66 6.05 -8.52 0.64
CA ALA A 66 5.26 -7.33 0.92
C ALA A 66 5.48 -6.24 -0.16
N VAL A 67 4.42 -5.53 -0.52
CA VAL A 67 4.47 -4.37 -1.43
C VAL A 67 4.39 -3.09 -0.61
N SER A 68 5.15 -2.06 -0.99
CA SER A 68 5.07 -0.76 -0.33
C SER A 68 3.73 -0.06 -0.55
N GLN A 69 3.29 0.78 0.39
CA GLN A 69 2.01 1.48 0.31
C GLN A 69 1.94 2.47 -0.88
N ASP A 70 3.08 2.94 -1.38
CA ASP A 70 3.19 3.76 -2.59
C ASP A 70 3.36 2.95 -3.89
N GLY A 71 3.36 1.61 -3.79
CA GLY A 71 3.40 0.68 -4.93
C GLY A 71 4.72 0.61 -5.68
N LYS A 72 5.77 1.29 -5.20
CA LYS A 72 7.08 1.44 -5.85
C LYS A 72 8.11 0.36 -5.49
N ASN A 73 7.93 -0.36 -4.38
CA ASN A 73 8.86 -1.40 -3.96
C ASN A 73 8.14 -2.70 -3.62
N VAL A 74 8.83 -3.81 -3.85
CA VAL A 74 8.45 -5.14 -3.38
C VAL A 74 9.62 -5.71 -2.57
N TYR A 75 9.32 -6.18 -1.37
CA TYR A 75 10.26 -6.76 -0.43
C TYR A 75 10.01 -8.25 -0.32
N VAL A 76 11.05 -9.08 -0.41
CA VAL A 76 10.97 -10.54 -0.33
C VAL A 76 11.98 -11.05 0.68
N THR A 77 11.58 -11.95 1.58
CA THR A 77 12.53 -12.60 2.50
C THR A 77 13.06 -13.90 1.91
N GLY A 78 14.38 -14.08 1.92
CA GLY A 78 15.06 -15.34 1.58
C GLY A 78 15.56 -16.01 2.86
N VAL A 79 14.96 -17.15 3.22
CA VAL A 79 15.24 -17.83 4.50
C VAL A 79 16.64 -18.43 4.52
N GLU A 80 17.09 -19.06 3.44
CA GLU A 80 18.42 -19.70 3.38
C GLU A 80 19.56 -18.73 3.03
N ASP A 81 19.22 -17.50 2.63
CA ASP A 81 20.17 -16.42 2.35
C ASP A 81 20.35 -15.45 3.54
N ASP A 82 19.59 -15.65 4.62
CA ASP A 82 19.46 -14.72 5.76
C ASP A 82 19.16 -13.28 5.31
N ALA A 83 18.20 -13.12 4.38
CA ALA A 83 18.13 -11.95 3.52
C ALA A 83 16.75 -11.29 3.35
N LEU A 84 16.80 -9.99 3.06
CA LEU A 84 15.72 -9.18 2.51
C LEU A 84 16.11 -8.67 1.11
N ALA A 85 15.57 -9.28 0.07
CA ALA A 85 15.68 -8.82 -1.31
C ALA A 85 14.67 -7.70 -1.60
N VAL A 86 15.10 -6.69 -2.37
CA VAL A 86 14.30 -5.51 -2.71
C VAL A 86 14.21 -5.35 -4.22
N PHE A 87 12.99 -5.19 -4.71
CA PHE A 87 12.67 -4.90 -6.11
C PHE A 87 12.05 -3.51 -6.20
N ASN A 88 12.40 -2.77 -7.26
CA ASN A 88 11.63 -1.61 -7.69
C ASN A 88 10.47 -2.08 -8.56
N ARG A 89 9.34 -1.39 -8.47
CA ARG A 89 8.11 -1.69 -9.20
C ARG A 89 7.63 -0.45 -9.94
N ASP A 90 7.44 -0.56 -11.25
CA ASP A 90 6.74 0.48 -12.00
C ASP A 90 5.27 0.53 -11.56
N THR A 91 4.80 1.71 -11.15
CA THR A 91 3.44 1.86 -10.60
C THR A 91 2.34 1.78 -11.65
N ASN A 92 2.67 1.97 -12.93
CA ASN A 92 1.74 1.93 -14.07
C ASN A 92 1.65 0.53 -14.68
N THR A 93 2.79 -0.14 -14.89
CA THR A 93 2.86 -1.46 -15.55
C THR A 93 2.88 -2.62 -14.56
N GLY A 94 3.36 -2.39 -13.33
CA GLY A 94 3.62 -3.43 -12.34
C GLY A 94 4.88 -4.25 -12.59
N GLU A 95 5.67 -3.90 -13.61
CA GLU A 95 6.96 -4.55 -13.90
C GLU A 95 7.93 -4.38 -12.73
N LEU A 96 8.64 -5.46 -12.40
CA LEU A 96 9.63 -5.48 -11.33
C LEU A 96 11.05 -5.43 -11.90
N THR A 97 11.94 -4.74 -11.20
CA THR A 97 13.38 -4.78 -11.43
C THR A 97 14.09 -5.01 -10.11
N TYR A 98 15.06 -5.94 -10.07
CA TYR A 98 15.85 -6.18 -8.88
C TYR A 98 16.68 -4.93 -8.53
N SER A 99 16.68 -4.55 -7.25
CA SER A 99 17.31 -3.31 -6.78
C SER A 99 18.51 -3.57 -5.88
N THR A 100 18.34 -4.35 -4.80
CA THR A 100 19.37 -4.64 -3.82
C THR A 100 18.97 -5.80 -2.91
N VAL A 101 19.90 -6.27 -2.08
CA VAL A 101 19.67 -7.21 -0.99
C VAL A 101 20.32 -6.69 0.29
N PHE A 102 19.67 -6.94 1.43
CA PHE A 102 20.27 -6.84 2.76
C PHE A 102 20.42 -8.25 3.32
N LYS A 103 21.62 -8.64 3.77
CA LYS A 103 21.91 -9.96 4.36
C LYS A 103 22.43 -9.85 5.77
N ASN A 104 22.14 -10.83 6.62
CA ASN A 104 22.59 -10.85 8.01
C ASN A 104 24.12 -10.74 8.14
N GLY A 105 24.61 -9.95 9.08
CA GLY A 105 26.04 -9.69 9.30
C GLY A 105 26.73 -8.85 8.22
N ILE A 106 26.05 -8.43 7.14
CA ILE A 106 26.63 -7.62 6.06
C ILE A 106 26.24 -6.15 6.22
N GLY A 107 27.21 -5.24 6.12
CA GLY A 107 26.94 -3.79 6.09
C GLY A 107 26.36 -3.21 7.39
N GLY A 108 26.43 -3.95 8.51
CA GLY A 108 25.80 -3.57 9.78
C GLY A 108 24.34 -3.99 9.91
N VAL A 109 23.82 -4.82 8.99
CA VAL A 109 22.52 -5.50 9.12
C VAL A 109 22.67 -6.67 10.08
N ASP A 110 21.68 -6.83 10.96
CA ASP A 110 21.60 -7.84 12.01
C ASP A 110 20.14 -8.24 12.24
N GLY A 111 19.88 -9.41 12.82
CA GLY A 111 18.53 -9.91 13.09
C GLY A 111 17.79 -10.47 11.86
N LEU A 112 18.52 -10.92 10.83
CA LEU A 112 17.97 -11.53 9.61
C LEU A 112 18.22 -13.05 9.47
N ALA A 113 18.84 -13.73 10.44
CA ALA A 113 19.03 -15.18 10.35
C ALA A 113 17.67 -15.90 10.22
N ALA A 114 17.53 -16.75 9.19
CA ALA A 114 16.27 -17.33 8.76
C ALA A 114 15.15 -16.27 8.60
N ALA A 115 15.38 -15.26 7.76
CA ALA A 115 14.43 -14.17 7.48
C ALA A 115 13.07 -14.71 6.97
N TRP A 116 12.05 -14.65 7.83
CA TRP A 116 10.82 -15.43 7.64
C TRP A 116 9.60 -14.63 7.17
N SER A 117 9.38 -13.45 7.74
CA SER A 117 8.20 -12.63 7.44
C SER A 117 8.57 -11.17 7.28
N VAL A 118 7.95 -10.50 6.32
CA VAL A 118 8.14 -9.06 6.06
C VAL A 118 6.81 -8.31 6.09
N ALA A 119 6.81 -7.12 6.70
CA ALA A 119 5.69 -6.18 6.68
C ALA A 119 6.19 -4.75 6.46
N VAL A 120 5.41 -3.93 5.74
CA VAL A 120 5.68 -2.49 5.57
C VAL A 120 4.75 -1.70 6.50
N SER A 121 5.26 -0.64 7.13
CA SER A 121 4.44 0.22 8.00
C SER A 121 3.36 0.97 7.21
N GLN A 122 2.23 1.26 7.87
CA GLN A 122 1.09 1.92 7.24
C GLN A 122 1.39 3.35 6.76
N ASP A 123 2.36 4.03 7.40
CA ASP A 123 2.87 5.34 6.97
C ASP A 123 3.96 5.25 5.87
N GLY A 124 4.32 4.03 5.46
CA GLY A 124 5.29 3.75 4.42
C GLY A 124 6.74 4.00 4.80
N LYS A 125 7.07 4.32 6.06
CA LYS A 125 8.44 4.70 6.47
C LYS A 125 9.33 3.57 6.97
N ASN A 126 8.77 2.40 7.25
CA ASN A 126 9.52 1.28 7.82
C ASN A 126 9.18 -0.04 7.13
N VAL A 127 10.16 -0.94 7.09
CA VAL A 127 10.00 -2.37 6.79
C VAL A 127 10.45 -3.15 8.01
N TYR A 128 9.63 -4.10 8.44
CA TYR A 128 9.88 -4.98 9.57
C TYR A 128 10.11 -6.39 9.06
N VAL A 129 11.18 -7.05 9.53
CA VAL A 129 11.50 -8.44 9.17
C VAL A 129 11.76 -9.27 10.41
N THR A 130 11.16 -10.45 10.51
CA THR A 130 11.43 -11.39 11.61
C THR A 130 12.52 -12.38 11.21
N GLY A 131 13.67 -12.37 11.91
CA GLY A 131 14.68 -13.41 11.82
C GLY A 131 14.39 -14.51 12.85
N VAL A 132 14.10 -15.73 12.39
CA VAL A 132 13.66 -16.83 13.26
C VAL A 132 14.83 -17.46 14.03
N GLU A 133 16.04 -17.46 13.47
CA GLU A 133 17.22 -18.04 14.14
C GLU A 133 17.96 -17.02 15.03
N ASP A 134 17.72 -15.72 14.83
CA ASP A 134 18.23 -14.63 15.68
C ASP A 134 17.27 -14.24 16.84
N ASP A 135 16.09 -14.86 16.95
CA ASP A 135 14.99 -14.45 17.85
C ASP A 135 14.61 -12.94 17.69
N ALA A 136 14.73 -12.39 16.47
CA ALA A 136 14.85 -10.95 16.23
C ALA A 136 13.74 -10.32 15.36
N LEU A 137 13.60 -9.00 15.49
CA LEU A 137 12.82 -8.14 14.60
C LEU A 137 13.72 -7.03 14.06
N ALA A 138 14.24 -7.21 12.84
CA ALA A 138 14.98 -6.18 12.13
C ALA A 138 14.04 -5.08 11.61
N VAL A 139 14.50 -3.82 11.67
CA VAL A 139 13.72 -2.64 11.26
C VAL A 139 14.54 -1.78 10.30
N PHE A 140 14.02 -1.58 9.09
CA PHE A 140 14.64 -0.78 8.04
C PHE A 140 13.82 0.48 7.79
N ASN A 141 14.45 1.66 7.76
CA ASN A 141 13.79 2.87 7.30
C ASN A 141 13.61 2.86 5.78
N ARG A 142 12.56 3.52 5.28
CA ARG A 142 12.34 3.87 3.88
C ARG A 142 12.41 5.39 3.73
N ASP A 143 13.21 5.86 2.77
CA ASP A 143 13.31 7.27 2.36
C ASP A 143 12.21 7.67 1.35
#